data_AF-A0AAP4VLY4-F1
#
_entry.id   AF-A0AAP4VLY4-F1
#
_cell.length_a   1.000
_cell.length_b   1.000
_cell.length_c   1.000
_cell.angle_alpha   90.00
_cell.angle_beta   90.00
_cell.angle_gamma   90.00
#
_symmetry.space_group_name_H-M   'P 1'
#
loop_
_entity.id
_entity.type
_entity.pdbx_description
1 polymer ?
#
loop_
_entity_poly.entity_id
_entity_poly.type
_entity_poly.pdbx_seq_one_letter_code
_entity_poly.pdbx_strand_id
1 'polypeptide(L)'
;MITRRAMIASAVAAGAMSSPRAWAQAGQSLAPSTVYDVAIIGAGAAGIAAARALAGAGARVIVLEARGRPGGRIVTDSQTLGLPFDVGASYIHNAPINPITALAAQQGVTVIPSDRESLALRANSRNEPRSVVNRYVAADQRLMRRSERIARSGNDQPFSAVPRDIYERRFVDLHCATDIAADADRVSVLDIASAGATDDRFPIGGFGTMMMRAATGLPVNGGAKVGHAAA
;
A
#
# COMPACT_ATOMS: atom_id res chain seq x y z
N MET A 1 8.88 -9.55 -18.74
CA MET A 1 8.47 -10.91 -18.32
C MET A 1 9.14 -11.21 -16.97
N ILE A 2 8.39 -11.31 -15.88
CA ILE A 2 8.94 -11.69 -14.57
C ILE A 2 9.32 -13.16 -14.66
N THR A 3 10.59 -13.50 -14.49
CA THR A 3 11.00 -14.91 -14.48
C THR A 3 10.92 -15.45 -13.05
N ARG A 4 10.52 -16.72 -12.89
CA ARG A 4 10.53 -17.42 -11.59
C ARG A 4 11.89 -17.31 -10.87
N ARG A 5 12.97 -17.23 -11.66
CA ARG A 5 14.35 -17.07 -11.19
C ARG A 5 14.61 -15.71 -10.55
N ALA A 6 14.01 -14.63 -11.08
CA ALA A 6 14.11 -13.29 -10.51
C ALA A 6 13.36 -13.17 -9.16
N MET A 7 12.19 -13.80 -9.03
CA MET A 7 11.43 -13.87 -7.77
C MET A 7 12.21 -14.61 -6.66
N ILE A 8 12.88 -15.72 -7.00
CA ILE A 8 13.64 -16.54 -6.05
C ILE A 8 14.95 -15.85 -5.62
N ALA A 9 15.67 -15.21 -6.55
CA ALA A 9 16.94 -14.56 -6.24
C ALA A 9 16.79 -13.40 -5.23
N SER A 10 15.69 -12.64 -5.29
CA SER A 10 15.40 -11.56 -4.35
C SER A 10 15.04 -12.04 -2.94
N ALA A 11 14.60 -13.28 -2.77
CA ALA A 11 14.23 -13.86 -1.48
C ALA A 11 15.46 -14.18 -0.60
N VAL A 12 16.63 -14.44 -1.21
CA VAL A 12 17.83 -14.88 -0.49
C VAL A 12 18.59 -13.73 0.19
N ALA A 13 18.45 -12.49 -0.28
CA ALA A 13 19.17 -11.33 0.27
C ALA A 13 18.59 -10.76 1.59
N ALA A 14 17.47 -11.29 2.10
CA ALA A 14 16.78 -10.82 3.31
C ALA A 14 17.07 -11.68 4.57
N GLY A 15 18.20 -12.38 4.60
CA GLY A 15 18.37 -13.61 5.38
C GLY A 15 18.58 -13.54 6.90
N ALA A 16 18.82 -12.40 7.56
CA ALA A 16 19.18 -12.44 8.99
C ALA A 16 18.48 -11.45 9.93
N MET A 17 17.94 -10.32 9.45
CA MET A 17 17.28 -9.31 10.32
C MET A 17 15.81 -9.05 9.97
N SER A 18 15.23 -9.82 9.06
CA SER A 18 13.89 -9.56 8.47
C SER A 18 12.79 -10.48 9.01
N SER A 19 13.07 -11.34 9.99
CA SER A 19 12.05 -12.25 10.52
C SER A 19 11.17 -11.51 11.55
N PRO A 20 9.83 -11.70 11.53
CA PRO A 20 8.94 -11.16 12.56
C PRO A 20 9.35 -11.57 13.97
N ARG A 21 9.99 -12.74 14.14
CA ARG A 21 10.50 -13.20 15.44
C ARG A 21 11.62 -12.32 15.99
N ALA A 22 12.51 -11.79 15.14
CA ALA A 22 13.57 -10.90 15.59
C ALA A 22 13.03 -9.57 16.15
N TRP A 23 11.97 -9.02 15.55
CA TRP A 23 11.32 -7.79 16.02
C TRP A 23 10.51 -8.00 17.31
N ALA A 24 9.85 -9.15 17.44
CA ALA A 24 9.17 -9.53 18.67
C ALA A 24 10.13 -9.77 19.85
N GLN A 25 11.35 -10.23 19.57
CA GLN A 25 12.41 -10.42 20.58
C GLN A 25 13.15 -9.11 20.89
N ALA A 26 13.38 -8.26 19.88
CA ALA A 26 13.96 -6.93 20.06
C ALA A 26 13.07 -5.98 20.88
N GLY A 27 11.75 -6.21 20.91
CA GLY A 27 10.78 -5.40 21.67
C GLY A 27 10.81 -5.55 23.19
N GLN A 28 11.61 -6.45 23.77
CA GLN A 28 11.51 -6.76 25.20
C GLN A 28 12.43 -5.96 26.14
N SER A 29 13.05 -4.88 25.70
CA SER A 29 13.81 -4.02 26.62
C SER A 29 13.54 -2.55 26.37
N LEU A 30 12.45 -2.05 26.97
CA LEU A 30 12.45 -0.66 27.41
C LEU A 30 13.44 -0.61 28.57
N ALA A 31 14.64 -0.07 28.34
CA ALA A 31 15.53 0.22 29.46
C ALA A 31 14.79 1.19 30.40
N PRO A 32 14.49 0.81 31.65
CA PRO A 32 13.59 1.57 32.54
C PRO A 32 14.03 3.01 32.83
N SER A 33 15.29 3.34 32.49
CA SER A 33 15.92 4.65 32.71
C SER A 33 16.05 5.50 31.44
N THR A 34 15.65 5.02 30.26
CA THR A 34 15.77 5.80 29.03
C THR A 34 14.62 6.78 28.91
N VAL A 35 14.93 8.08 28.99
CA VAL A 35 13.99 9.15 28.67
C VAL A 35 13.93 9.33 27.15
N TYR A 36 12.73 9.24 26.59
CA TYR A 36 12.45 9.53 25.18
C TYR A 36 11.81 10.91 25.04
N ASP A 37 12.13 11.60 23.95
CA ASP A 37 11.54 12.90 23.62
C ASP A 37 10.20 12.72 22.90
N VAL A 38 10.05 11.66 22.09
CA VAL A 38 8.83 11.37 21.33
C VAL A 38 8.50 9.87 21.35
N ALA A 39 7.25 9.54 21.65
CA ALA A 39 6.69 8.21 21.45
C ALA A 39 5.76 8.19 20.23
N ILE A 40 5.98 7.24 19.32
CA ILE A 40 5.19 7.04 18.11
C ILE A 40 4.40 5.74 18.25
N ILE A 41 3.07 5.82 18.12
CA ILE A 41 2.20 4.65 18.19
C ILE A 41 1.97 4.11 16.78
N GLY A 42 2.51 2.92 16.53
CA GLY A 42 2.40 2.16 15.28
C GLY A 42 3.63 2.26 14.40
N ALA A 43 4.17 1.11 14.00
CA ALA A 43 5.29 0.99 13.06
C ALA A 43 4.81 0.72 11.62
N GLY A 44 3.74 1.39 11.20
CA GLY A 44 3.32 1.46 9.79
C GLY A 44 4.15 2.48 8.99
N ALA A 45 3.83 2.67 7.71
CA ALA A 45 4.55 3.61 6.83
C ALA A 45 4.68 5.03 7.42
N ALA A 46 3.58 5.58 7.96
CA ALA A 46 3.58 6.90 8.59
C ALA A 46 4.47 6.96 9.84
N GLY A 47 4.37 5.96 10.73
CA GLY A 47 5.18 5.91 11.95
C GLY A 47 6.66 5.71 11.68
N ILE A 48 7.01 4.87 10.70
CA ILE A 48 8.39 4.70 10.23
C ILE A 48 8.95 6.01 9.67
N ALA A 49 8.17 6.71 8.82
CA ALA A 49 8.58 7.99 8.26
C ALA A 49 8.79 9.05 9.35
N ALA A 50 7.84 9.18 10.29
CA ALA A 50 7.94 10.10 11.42
C ALA A 50 9.16 9.79 12.30
N ALA A 51 9.39 8.51 12.61
CA ALA A 51 10.53 8.09 13.42
C ALA A 51 11.86 8.42 12.75
N ARG A 52 11.99 8.20 11.43
CA ARG A 52 13.20 8.56 10.68
C ARG A 52 13.43 10.07 10.67
N ALA A 53 12.39 10.86 10.42
CA ALA A 53 12.51 12.31 10.38
C ALA A 53 12.94 12.88 11.75
N LEU A 54 12.29 12.43 12.83
CA LEU A 54 12.57 12.90 14.19
C LEU A 54 13.94 12.41 14.70
N ALA A 55 14.29 11.16 14.48
CA ALA A 55 15.62 10.64 14.85
C ALA A 55 16.73 11.31 14.03
N GLY A 56 16.49 11.56 12.74
CA GLY A 56 17.42 12.32 11.89
C GLY A 56 17.61 13.78 12.33
N ALA A 57 16.62 14.35 13.00
CA ALA A 57 16.70 15.67 13.66
C ALA A 57 17.30 15.61 15.08
N GLY A 58 17.74 14.44 15.55
CA GLY A 58 18.41 14.26 16.84
C GLY A 58 17.49 13.96 18.02
N ALA A 59 16.18 13.79 17.81
CA ALA A 59 15.26 13.42 18.88
C ALA A 59 15.44 11.95 19.30
N ARG A 60 15.33 11.67 20.60
CA ARG A 60 15.27 10.30 21.14
C ARG A 60 13.85 9.78 20.97
N VAL A 61 13.64 9.00 19.92
CA VAL A 61 12.32 8.47 19.56
C VAL A 61 12.17 7.05 20.09
N ILE A 62 10.93 6.65 20.40
CA ILE A 62 10.54 5.25 20.49
C ILE A 62 9.30 4.99 19.65
N VAL A 63 9.26 3.84 18.95
CA VAL A 63 8.08 3.38 18.20
C VAL A 63 7.45 2.20 18.92
N LEU A 64 6.19 2.30 19.29
CA LEU A 64 5.41 1.24 19.94
C LEU A 64 4.51 0.57 18.91
N GLU A 65 4.71 -0.71 18.62
CA GLU A 65 3.94 -1.46 17.64
C GLU A 65 3.21 -2.62 18.32
N ALA A 66 1.89 -2.69 18.15
CA ALA A 66 1.08 -3.72 18.77
C ALA A 66 1.36 -5.13 18.23
N ARG A 67 1.83 -5.24 16.98
CA ARG A 67 2.25 -6.49 16.36
C ARG A 67 3.70 -6.82 16.71
N GLY A 68 4.11 -8.07 16.52
CA GLY A 68 5.51 -8.47 16.65
C GLY A 68 6.41 -8.02 15.49
N ARG A 69 5.96 -7.13 14.60
CA ARG A 69 6.72 -6.70 13.42
C ARG A 69 6.31 -5.30 12.92
N PRO A 70 7.22 -4.55 12.30
CA PRO A 70 6.89 -3.33 11.59
C PRO A 70 6.13 -3.60 10.27
N GLY A 71 5.74 -2.53 9.58
CA GLY A 71 5.06 -2.53 8.29
C GLY A 71 3.56 -2.22 8.35
N GLY A 72 2.93 -2.36 9.52
CA GLY A 72 1.50 -2.14 9.69
C GLY A 72 0.67 -3.02 8.74
N ARG A 73 -0.11 -2.37 7.86
CA ARG A 73 -0.95 -3.04 6.84
C ARG A 73 -0.18 -3.48 5.59
N ILE A 74 1.09 -3.10 5.43
CA ILE A 74 1.92 -3.48 4.28
C ILE A 74 2.73 -4.70 4.70
N VAL A 75 2.34 -5.87 4.22
CA VAL A 75 2.81 -7.15 4.74
C VAL A 75 3.08 -8.10 3.61
N THR A 76 4.27 -8.69 3.61
CA THR A 76 4.66 -9.77 2.70
C THR A 76 4.72 -11.07 3.49
N ASP A 77 4.01 -12.09 3.02
CA ASP A 77 4.20 -13.47 3.43
C ASP A 77 5.11 -14.15 2.40
N SER A 78 6.23 -14.70 2.86
CA SER A 78 7.17 -15.45 2.03
C SER A 78 7.23 -16.94 2.37
N GLN A 79 6.45 -17.38 3.35
CA GLN A 79 6.49 -18.73 3.92
C GLN A 79 5.40 -19.62 3.32
N THR A 80 4.16 -19.13 3.29
CA THR A 80 2.99 -19.98 2.95
C THR A 80 3.09 -20.58 1.54
N LEU A 81 3.57 -19.81 0.57
CA LEU A 81 3.68 -20.22 -0.84
C LEU A 81 5.12 -20.50 -1.28
N GLY A 82 6.11 -20.38 -0.38
CA GLY A 82 7.53 -20.46 -0.73
C GLY A 82 8.00 -19.35 -1.70
N LEU A 83 7.20 -18.30 -1.86
CA LEU A 83 7.48 -17.11 -2.66
C LEU A 83 6.85 -15.89 -1.96
N PRO A 84 7.47 -14.70 -2.06
CA PRO A 84 6.93 -13.49 -1.44
C PRO A 84 5.63 -13.08 -2.12
N PHE A 85 4.56 -12.95 -1.34
CA PHE A 85 3.29 -12.38 -1.77
C PHE A 85 2.78 -11.39 -0.72
N ASP A 86 2.27 -10.24 -1.18
CA ASP A 86 1.72 -9.25 -0.28
C ASP A 86 0.29 -9.64 0.13
N VAL A 87 0.04 -9.67 1.44
CA VAL A 87 -1.30 -9.95 2.03
C VAL A 87 -2.05 -8.66 2.37
N GLY A 88 -1.46 -7.51 2.05
CA GLY A 88 -2.01 -6.18 2.28
C GLY A 88 -1.80 -5.30 1.05
N ALA A 89 -1.14 -4.15 1.23
CA ALA A 89 -0.81 -3.31 0.08
C ALA A 89 0.24 -3.98 -0.81
N SER A 90 -0.03 -4.03 -2.12
CA SER A 90 0.81 -4.73 -3.11
C SER A 90 1.37 -3.81 -4.19
N TYR A 91 0.82 -2.59 -4.34
CA TYR A 91 1.16 -1.67 -5.42
C TYR A 91 1.65 -0.33 -4.88
N ILE A 92 2.60 0.26 -5.60
CA ILE A 92 2.95 1.67 -5.51
C ILE A 92 2.12 2.40 -6.57
N HIS A 93 0.99 2.98 -6.14
CA HIS A 93 0.11 3.75 -7.03
C HIS A 93 0.74 5.09 -7.41
N ASN A 94 0.51 5.55 -8.65
CA ASN A 94 1.08 6.80 -9.19
C ASN A 94 2.60 6.87 -9.00
N ALA A 95 3.32 5.81 -9.37
CA ALA A 95 4.74 5.67 -9.08
C ALA A 95 5.62 6.88 -9.40
N PRO A 96 5.39 7.68 -10.48
CA PRO A 96 6.22 8.85 -10.78
C PRO A 96 6.23 9.93 -9.69
N ILE A 97 5.14 10.08 -8.93
CA ILE A 97 5.00 11.11 -7.87
C ILE A 97 4.96 10.51 -6.46
N ASN A 98 4.94 9.18 -6.35
CA ASN A 98 4.84 8.51 -5.07
C ASN A 98 6.20 8.46 -4.35
N PRO A 99 6.34 9.00 -3.12
CA PRO A 99 7.61 8.98 -2.39
C PRO A 99 8.12 7.57 -2.08
N ILE A 100 7.25 6.56 -2.09
CA ILE A 100 7.63 5.16 -1.93
C ILE A 100 8.50 4.66 -3.10
N THR A 101 8.35 5.22 -4.30
CA THR A 101 9.22 4.89 -5.44
C THR A 101 10.67 5.29 -5.18
N ALA A 102 10.89 6.45 -4.57
CA ALA A 102 12.22 6.89 -4.18
C ALA A 102 12.82 6.01 -3.08
N LEU A 103 12.01 5.58 -2.11
CA LEU A 103 12.41 4.62 -1.09
C LEU A 103 12.83 3.28 -1.68
N ALA A 104 12.08 2.77 -2.67
CA ALA A 104 12.44 1.54 -3.38
C ALA A 104 13.81 1.66 -4.07
N ALA A 105 14.06 2.78 -4.75
CA ALA A 105 15.34 3.04 -5.40
C ALA A 105 16.50 3.11 -4.39
N GLN A 106 16.31 3.81 -3.25
CA GLN A 106 17.31 3.90 -2.18
C GLN A 106 17.66 2.53 -1.59
N GLN A 107 16.70 1.60 -1.54
CA GLN A 107 16.91 0.24 -1.06
C GLN A 107 17.39 -0.75 -2.13
N GLY A 108 17.58 -0.30 -3.38
CA GLY A 108 17.90 -1.17 -4.50
C GLY A 108 16.81 -2.19 -4.83
N VAL A 109 15.55 -1.88 -4.51
CA VAL A 109 14.40 -2.74 -4.80
C VAL A 109 13.94 -2.50 -6.24
N THR A 110 13.95 -3.55 -7.05
CA THR A 110 13.39 -3.51 -8.41
C THR A 110 11.88 -3.30 -8.34
N VAL A 111 11.39 -2.27 -9.02
CA VAL A 111 9.95 -2.03 -9.22
C VAL A 111 9.59 -2.26 -10.68
N ILE A 112 8.48 -2.94 -10.93
CA ILE A 112 8.00 -3.27 -12.27
C ILE A 112 6.60 -2.72 -12.52
N PRO A 113 6.22 -2.37 -13.76
CA PRO A 113 4.86 -1.96 -14.07
C PRO A 113 3.85 -3.07 -13.78
N SER A 114 2.66 -2.69 -13.30
CA SER A 114 1.52 -3.60 -13.22
C SER A 114 1.02 -3.94 -14.63
N ASP A 115 0.80 -5.23 -14.88
CA ASP A 115 0.21 -5.70 -16.13
C ASP A 115 -1.31 -5.44 -16.13
N ARG A 116 -1.75 -4.45 -16.91
CA ARG A 116 -3.18 -4.20 -17.18
C ARG A 116 -3.68 -4.90 -18.45
N GLU A 117 -2.79 -5.47 -19.27
CA GLU A 117 -3.16 -6.17 -20.51
C GLU A 117 -3.82 -7.53 -20.21
N SER A 118 -3.51 -8.09 -19.04
CA SER A 118 -4.12 -9.32 -18.51
C SER A 118 -5.50 -9.13 -17.86
N LEU A 119 -6.11 -7.93 -17.95
CA LEU A 119 -7.47 -7.71 -17.43
C LEU A 119 -8.49 -8.62 -18.12
N ALA A 120 -9.29 -9.33 -17.33
CA ALA A 120 -10.40 -10.15 -17.78
C ALA A 120 -11.67 -9.78 -17.02
N LEU A 121 -12.78 -9.60 -17.75
CA LEU A 121 -14.11 -9.50 -17.15
C LEU A 121 -14.77 -10.87 -17.19
N ARG A 122 -15.38 -11.26 -16.07
CA ARG A 122 -16.09 -12.54 -15.96
C ARG A 122 -17.53 -12.30 -15.53
N ALA A 123 -18.45 -12.86 -16.29
CA ALA A 123 -19.88 -12.88 -15.97
C ALA A 123 -20.39 -14.31 -16.07
N ASN A 124 -21.20 -14.74 -15.10
CA ASN A 124 -21.77 -16.09 -15.07
C ASN A 124 -20.71 -17.20 -15.26
N SER A 125 -19.58 -17.06 -14.56
CA SER A 125 -18.43 -17.96 -14.60
C SER A 125 -17.68 -18.04 -15.93
N ARG A 126 -18.02 -17.24 -16.95
CA ARG A 126 -17.37 -17.21 -18.26
C ARG A 126 -16.59 -15.91 -18.46
N ASN A 127 -15.53 -15.97 -19.26
CA ASN A 127 -14.79 -14.77 -19.68
C ASN A 127 -15.59 -14.03 -20.76
N GLU A 128 -15.69 -12.72 -20.61
CA GLU A 128 -16.25 -11.85 -21.64
C GLU A 128 -15.30 -11.71 -22.84
N PRO A 129 -15.83 -11.51 -24.07
CA PRO A 129 -15.00 -11.24 -25.24
C PRO A 129 -14.09 -10.01 -25.03
N ARG A 130 -12.90 -10.03 -25.63
CA ARG A 130 -11.95 -8.90 -25.54
C ARG A 130 -12.55 -7.56 -26.00
N SER A 131 -13.49 -7.58 -26.94
CA SER A 131 -14.22 -6.37 -27.37
C SER A 131 -15.10 -5.76 -26.27
N VAL A 132 -15.65 -6.57 -25.35
CA VAL A 132 -16.37 -6.09 -24.17
C VAL A 132 -15.40 -5.51 -23.15
N VAL A 133 -14.29 -6.22 -22.88
CA VAL A 133 -13.22 -5.73 -21.98
C VAL A 133 -12.69 -4.38 -22.46
N ASN A 134 -12.41 -4.22 -23.76
CA ASN A 134 -11.92 -2.97 -24.33
C ASN A 134 -12.94 -1.83 -24.18
N ARG A 135 -14.24 -2.10 -24.35
CA ARG A 135 -15.31 -1.10 -24.11
C ARG A 135 -15.37 -0.69 -22.63
N TYR A 136 -15.22 -1.64 -21.72
CA TYR A 136 -15.17 -1.38 -20.28
C TYR A 136 -13.96 -0.52 -19.91
N VAL A 137 -12.75 -0.86 -20.38
CA VAL A 137 -11.54 -0.06 -20.14
C VAL A 137 -11.69 1.36 -20.72
N ALA A 138 -12.29 1.49 -21.90
CA ALA A 138 -12.55 2.80 -22.48
C ALA A 138 -13.58 3.61 -21.67
N ALA A 139 -14.58 2.96 -21.07
CA ALA A 139 -15.57 3.60 -20.20
C ALA A 139 -14.94 4.11 -18.90
N ASP A 140 -14.15 3.26 -18.22
CA ASP A 140 -13.33 3.63 -17.05
C ASP A 140 -12.52 4.90 -17.34
N GLN A 141 -11.70 4.87 -18.39
CA GLN A 141 -10.87 6.01 -18.77
C GLN A 141 -11.66 7.30 -19.07
N ARG A 142 -12.85 7.19 -19.68
CA ARG A 142 -13.71 8.36 -19.93
C ARG A 142 -14.27 8.92 -18.63
N LEU A 143 -14.73 8.04 -17.74
CA LEU A 143 -15.28 8.42 -16.45
C LEU A 143 -14.22 9.08 -15.58
N MET A 144 -13.01 8.51 -15.48
CA MET A 144 -11.91 9.09 -14.70
C MET A 144 -11.50 10.48 -15.21
N ARG A 145 -11.34 10.65 -16.53
CA ARG A 145 -11.09 11.99 -17.11
C ARG A 145 -12.23 12.98 -16.87
N ARG A 146 -13.48 12.51 -16.78
CA ARG A 146 -14.63 13.35 -16.43
C ARG A 146 -14.55 13.78 -14.98
N SER A 147 -14.30 12.84 -14.07
CA SER A 147 -14.10 13.09 -12.63
C SER A 147 -12.96 14.08 -12.38
N GLU A 148 -11.80 13.92 -13.03
CA GLU A 148 -10.68 14.84 -12.92
C GLU A 148 -11.04 16.27 -13.34
N ARG A 149 -11.77 16.44 -14.45
CA ARG A 149 -12.21 17.77 -14.91
C ARG A 149 -13.17 18.43 -13.92
N ILE A 150 -14.11 17.66 -13.38
CA ILE A 150 -15.04 18.13 -12.34
C ILE A 150 -14.25 18.56 -11.10
N ALA A 151 -13.36 17.72 -10.59
CA ALA A 151 -12.55 18.02 -9.41
C ALA A 151 -11.68 19.28 -9.60
N ARG A 152 -11.05 19.46 -10.78
CA ARG A 152 -10.25 20.65 -11.11
C ARG A 152 -11.06 21.96 -11.14
N SER A 153 -12.38 21.88 -11.31
CA SER A 153 -13.25 23.06 -11.21
C SER A 153 -13.55 23.49 -9.77
N GLY A 154 -13.05 22.75 -8.77
CA GLY A 154 -13.36 22.96 -7.35
C GLY A 154 -14.73 22.42 -6.93
N ASN A 155 -15.44 21.74 -7.85
CA ASN A 155 -16.73 21.13 -7.58
C ASN A 155 -16.54 19.72 -7.02
N ASP A 156 -16.49 19.59 -5.70
CA ASP A 156 -16.58 18.28 -5.07
C ASP A 156 -18.05 17.86 -4.93
N GLN A 157 -18.37 16.72 -5.54
CA GLN A 157 -19.70 16.14 -5.55
C GLN A 157 -19.60 14.63 -5.36
N PRO A 158 -20.69 13.96 -4.97
CA PRO A 158 -20.71 12.50 -4.92
C PRO A 158 -20.39 11.89 -6.29
N PHE A 159 -19.67 10.78 -6.29
CA PHE A 159 -19.32 10.04 -7.51
C PHE A 159 -20.57 9.52 -8.23
N SER A 160 -21.67 9.32 -7.50
CA SER A 160 -22.98 9.00 -8.04
C SER A 160 -23.59 10.09 -8.93
N ALA A 161 -23.18 11.35 -8.76
CA ALA A 161 -23.67 12.50 -9.52
C ALA A 161 -22.91 12.74 -10.84
N VAL A 162 -21.78 12.04 -11.07
CA VAL A 162 -21.04 12.15 -12.33
C VAL A 162 -21.89 11.55 -13.46
N PRO A 163 -22.20 12.32 -14.53
CA PRO A 163 -22.96 11.81 -15.68
C PRO A 163 -22.29 10.57 -16.26
N ARG A 164 -23.07 9.54 -16.59
CA ARG A 164 -22.52 8.22 -16.96
C ARG A 164 -23.39 7.42 -17.93
N ASP A 165 -22.73 6.67 -18.81
CA ASP A 165 -23.38 5.65 -19.65
C ASP A 165 -23.54 4.30 -18.91
N ILE A 166 -24.12 3.30 -19.58
CA ILE A 166 -24.36 1.98 -18.97
C ILE A 166 -23.07 1.23 -18.59
N TYR A 167 -21.99 1.40 -19.35
CA TYR A 167 -20.69 0.78 -19.06
C TYR A 167 -19.99 1.50 -17.91
N GLU A 168 -20.04 2.84 -17.91
CA GLU A 168 -19.50 3.68 -16.85
C GLU A 168 -20.25 3.43 -15.52
N ARG A 169 -21.57 3.20 -15.54
CA ARG A 169 -22.32 2.81 -14.35
C ARG A 169 -21.84 1.48 -13.77
N ARG A 170 -21.64 0.45 -14.61
CA ARG A 170 -21.13 -0.85 -14.15
C ARG A 170 -19.72 -0.74 -13.57
N PHE A 171 -18.89 0.12 -14.15
CA PHE A 171 -17.58 0.42 -13.60
C PHE A 171 -17.71 1.03 -12.20
N VAL A 172 -18.55 2.06 -12.03
CA VAL A 172 -18.76 2.72 -10.72
C VAL A 172 -19.18 1.69 -9.68
N ASP A 173 -20.20 0.88 -9.98
CA ASP A 173 -20.73 -0.11 -9.05
C ASP A 173 -19.64 -1.10 -8.61
N LEU A 174 -18.82 -1.59 -9.56
CA LEU A 174 -17.74 -2.54 -9.26
C LEU A 174 -16.61 -1.86 -8.46
N HIS A 175 -16.12 -0.71 -8.91
CA HIS A 175 -15.01 0.00 -8.30
C HIS A 175 -15.34 0.46 -6.87
N CYS A 176 -16.54 1.01 -6.67
CA CYS A 176 -17.04 1.39 -5.35
C CYS A 176 -17.13 0.18 -4.39
N ALA A 177 -17.61 -0.96 -4.90
CA ALA A 177 -17.76 -2.16 -4.08
C ALA A 177 -16.42 -2.84 -3.75
N THR A 178 -15.46 -2.88 -4.69
CA THR A 178 -14.23 -3.66 -4.52
C THR A 178 -13.06 -2.84 -4.00
N ASP A 179 -12.92 -1.59 -4.44
CA ASP A 179 -11.68 -0.82 -4.23
C ASP A 179 -11.87 0.25 -3.14
N ILE A 180 -13.06 0.85 -3.08
CA ILE A 180 -13.37 1.94 -2.12
C ILE A 180 -14.14 1.43 -0.89
N ALA A 181 -14.89 0.32 -1.05
CA ALA A 181 -15.78 -0.25 -0.04
C ALA A 181 -16.83 0.76 0.49
N ALA A 182 -17.35 1.61 -0.39
CA ALA A 182 -18.40 2.58 -0.09
C ALA A 182 -19.30 2.81 -1.31
N ASP A 183 -20.59 3.08 -1.06
CA ASP A 183 -21.56 3.43 -2.10
C ASP A 183 -21.17 4.73 -2.81
N ALA A 184 -21.45 4.82 -4.12
CA ALA A 184 -21.00 5.93 -4.95
C ALA A 184 -21.52 7.31 -4.51
N ASP A 185 -22.61 7.38 -3.75
CA ASP A 185 -23.14 8.61 -3.15
C ASP A 185 -22.36 9.09 -1.91
N ARG A 186 -21.48 8.23 -1.37
CA ARG A 186 -20.57 8.53 -0.26
C ARG A 186 -19.11 8.67 -0.68
N VAL A 187 -18.83 8.57 -1.99
CA VAL A 187 -17.48 8.71 -2.54
C VAL A 187 -17.34 10.10 -3.16
N SER A 188 -16.31 10.84 -2.74
CA SER A 188 -16.00 12.17 -3.28
C SER A 188 -15.38 12.05 -4.69
N VAL A 189 -15.82 12.89 -5.63
CA VAL A 189 -15.18 13.00 -6.94
C VAL A 189 -13.76 13.56 -6.81
N LEU A 190 -13.52 14.43 -5.83
CA LEU A 190 -12.18 14.91 -5.54
C LEU A 190 -11.26 13.77 -5.09
N ASP A 191 -11.75 12.87 -4.22
CA ASP A 191 -11.00 11.68 -3.80
C ASP A 191 -10.66 10.79 -4.99
N ILE A 192 -11.64 10.49 -5.86
CA ILE A 192 -11.43 9.73 -7.10
C ILE A 192 -10.37 10.39 -8.00
N ALA A 193 -10.44 11.70 -8.19
CA ALA A 193 -9.46 12.43 -9.00
C ALA A 193 -8.06 12.45 -8.35
N SER A 194 -8.00 12.53 -7.02
CA SER A 194 -6.75 12.54 -6.25
C SER A 194 -6.03 11.18 -6.29
N ALA A 195 -6.77 10.10 -6.52
CA ALA A 195 -6.22 8.76 -6.69
C ALA A 195 -5.31 8.64 -7.93
N GLY A 196 -5.39 9.57 -8.88
CA GLY A 196 -4.42 9.81 -9.96
C GLY A 196 -4.35 8.72 -11.05
N ALA A 197 -3.47 8.97 -12.04
CA ALA A 197 -3.31 8.12 -13.21
C ALA A 197 -2.34 6.94 -12.99
N THR A 198 -2.81 5.79 -13.44
CA THR A 198 -2.48 4.41 -13.02
C THR A 198 -1.10 3.83 -13.37
N ASP A 199 0.00 4.58 -13.30
CA ASP A 199 1.36 3.96 -13.32
C ASP A 199 1.63 3.25 -11.98
N ASP A 200 0.88 2.17 -11.78
CA ASP A 200 0.96 1.31 -10.61
C ASP A 200 2.15 0.37 -10.79
N ARG A 201 3.04 0.33 -9.80
CA ARG A 201 4.23 -0.52 -9.84
C ARG A 201 4.28 -1.52 -8.70
N PHE A 202 4.83 -2.69 -9.00
CA PHE A 202 5.02 -3.78 -8.06
C PHE A 202 6.48 -3.83 -7.58
N PRO A 203 6.74 -3.75 -6.26
CA PRO A 203 8.07 -3.99 -5.71
C PRO A 203 8.38 -5.50 -5.68
N ILE A 204 9.43 -5.91 -6.38
CA ILE A 204 9.89 -7.30 -6.39
C ILE A 204 10.47 -7.67 -5.01
N GLY A 205 10.07 -8.84 -4.48
CA GLY A 205 10.41 -9.28 -3.13
C GLY A 205 9.38 -8.90 -2.07
N GLY A 206 8.30 -8.21 -2.46
CA GLY A 206 7.16 -7.86 -1.63
C GLY A 206 7.26 -6.48 -1.01
N PHE A 207 6.16 -5.74 -1.04
CA PHE A 207 6.05 -4.39 -0.51
C PHE A 207 6.25 -4.37 1.01
N GLY A 208 5.69 -5.36 1.71
CA GLY A 208 5.92 -5.52 3.15
C GLY A 208 7.38 -5.73 3.50
N THR A 209 8.13 -6.51 2.72
CA THR A 209 9.58 -6.70 2.90
C THR A 209 10.33 -5.38 2.80
N MET A 210 10.02 -4.57 1.78
CA MET A 210 10.61 -3.24 1.61
C MET A 210 10.26 -2.30 2.78
N MET A 211 9.03 -2.37 3.29
CA MET A 211 8.61 -1.56 4.43
C MET A 211 9.28 -2.00 5.73
N MET A 212 9.49 -3.30 5.95
CA MET A 212 10.26 -3.79 7.09
C MET A 212 11.72 -3.32 7.04
N ARG A 213 12.36 -3.32 5.85
CA ARG A 213 13.71 -2.76 5.68
C ARG A 213 13.75 -1.27 5.99
N ALA A 214 12.67 -0.54 5.67
CA ALA A 214 12.54 0.86 6.04
C ALA A 214 12.44 1.06 7.56
N ALA A 215 12.13 0.05 8.36
CA ALA A 215 12.14 0.14 9.82
C ALA A 215 13.52 -0.18 10.44
N THR A 216 14.45 -0.77 9.69
CA THR A 216 15.77 -1.17 10.20
C THR A 216 16.52 0.02 10.80
N GLY A 217 17.06 -0.18 12.01
CA GLY A 217 17.80 0.84 12.77
C GLY A 217 16.91 1.76 13.61
N LEU A 218 15.58 1.66 13.50
CA LEU A 218 14.67 2.40 14.38
C LEU A 218 14.43 1.65 15.69
N PRO A 219 14.24 2.38 16.81
CA PRO A 219 13.90 1.79 18.11
C PRO A 219 12.43 1.38 18.15
N VAL A 220 12.11 0.26 17.49
CA VAL A 220 10.75 -0.30 17.44
C VAL A 220 10.57 -1.36 18.53
N ASN A 221 9.65 -1.09 19.45
CA ASN A 221 9.17 -2.04 20.42
C ASN A 221 7.91 -2.75 19.88
N GLY A 222 8.08 -3.99 19.41
CA GLY A 222 6.99 -4.84 18.95
C GLY A 222 6.26 -5.58 20.09
N GLY A 223 4.96 -5.81 19.91
CA GLY A 223 4.07 -6.39 20.93
C GLY A 223 3.54 -5.37 21.94
N ALA A 224 3.94 -4.11 21.84
CA ALA A 224 3.53 -3.02 22.72
C ALA A 224 2.11 -2.54 22.36
N LYS A 225 1.10 -3.06 23.06
CA LYS A 225 -0.27 -2.59 22.93
C LYS A 225 -0.45 -1.28 23.70
N VAL A 226 -0.82 -0.23 23.00
CA VAL A 226 -1.21 1.05 23.61
C VAL A 226 -2.72 1.13 23.61
N GLY A 227 -3.30 1.39 24.78
CA GLY A 227 -4.73 1.52 24.99
C GLY A 227 -5.00 2.47 26.15
N HIS A 228 -6.28 2.68 26.44
CA HIS A 228 -6.68 3.46 27.59
C HIS A 228 -6.31 2.69 28.87
N ALA A 229 -5.75 3.38 29.87
CA ALA A 229 -5.67 2.82 31.21
C ALA A 229 -7.11 2.59 31.71
N ALA A 230 -7.38 1.40 32.26
CA ALA A 230 -8.62 1.20 33.00
C ALA A 230 -8.60 2.18 34.19
N ALA A 231 -9.63 3.03 34.26
CA ALA A 231 -9.82 3.98 35.36
C ALA A 231 -10.20 3.25 36.66
#